data_AF-A0A059XCR0-F1
#
_entry.id   AF-A0A059XCR0-F1
#
_cell.length_a   1.000
_cell.length_b   1.000
_cell.length_c   1.000
_cell.angle_alpha   90.00
_cell.angle_beta   90.00
_cell.angle_gamma   90.00
#
_symmetry.space_group_name_H-M   'P 1'
#
loop_
_entity.id
_entity.type
_entity.pdbx_description
1 polymer ?
#
loop_
_entity_poly.entity_id
_entity_poly.type
_entity_poly.pdbx_seq_one_letter_code
_entity_poly.pdbx_strand_id
1 'polypeptide(L)'
;MVLAVPLFAYIDGNLMIIPRRHIKSVKDLTDEEWDTVRKFMYIAKKIIRKVHDLRDIQYVIRDGGMAVNSTVQDHLHIHAIPSDAPDMTVWNYRKLKYTPMENAALFRLQGKKISDLSKRFEEKYKENE
;
A
#
# COMPACT_ATOMS: atom_id res chain seq x y z
N MET A 1 4.07 -14.15 5.10
CA MET A 1 3.83 -12.84 5.72
C MET A 1 4.09 -12.88 7.21
N VAL A 2 4.40 -11.74 7.82
CA VAL A 2 4.50 -11.51 9.27
C VAL A 2 3.72 -10.23 9.61
N LEU A 3 3.02 -10.25 10.75
CA LEU A 3 2.44 -9.06 11.36
C LEU A 3 3.37 -8.64 12.51
N ALA A 4 3.84 -7.40 12.48
CA ALA A 4 4.85 -6.90 13.42
C ALA A 4 4.48 -5.52 13.96
N VAL A 5 5.02 -5.15 15.12
CA VAL A 5 4.96 -3.79 15.66
C VAL A 5 6.23 -3.06 15.23
N PRO A 6 6.15 -1.90 14.55
CA PRO A 6 7.32 -1.09 14.26
C PRO A 6 7.93 -0.52 15.54
N LEU A 7 9.26 -0.48 15.64
CA LEU A 7 9.96 0.13 16.76
C LEU A 7 9.65 1.63 16.90
N PHE A 8 9.48 2.31 15.76
CA PHE A 8 9.10 3.72 15.68
C PHE A 8 7.66 3.84 15.20
N ALA A 9 6.72 3.58 16.10
CA ALA A 9 5.29 3.67 15.82
C ALA A 9 4.80 5.12 15.74
N TYR A 10 3.88 5.43 14.82
CA TYR A 10 3.24 6.74 14.73
C TYR A 10 2.20 6.97 15.84
N ILE A 11 1.54 5.91 16.27
CA ILE A 11 0.48 5.90 17.28
C ILE A 11 0.38 4.50 17.88
N ASP A 12 -0.23 4.40 19.05
CA ASP A 12 -0.60 3.13 19.66
C ASP A 12 -1.46 2.28 18.72
N GLY A 13 -1.11 0.99 18.62
CA GLY A 13 -1.76 0.06 17.70
C GLY A 13 -1.22 0.07 16.27
N ASN A 14 -0.20 0.86 15.93
CA ASN A 14 0.46 0.78 14.63
C ASN A 14 1.07 -0.61 14.40
N LEU A 15 0.71 -1.26 13.28
CA LEU A 15 1.22 -2.56 12.88
C LEU A 15 1.81 -2.50 11.46
N MET A 16 2.67 -3.46 11.13
CA MET A 16 3.21 -3.67 9.79
C MET A 16 2.93 -5.09 9.31
N ILE A 17 2.52 -5.21 8.05
CA ILE A 17 2.39 -6.46 7.32
C ILE A 17 3.59 -6.56 6.38
N ILE A 18 4.42 -7.60 6.58
CA ILE A 18 5.72 -7.73 5.93
C ILE A 18 5.84 -9.10 5.27
N PRO A 19 6.19 -9.19 3.97
CA PRO A 19 6.52 -10.46 3.33
C PRO A 19 7.78 -11.05 3.95
N ARG A 20 7.81 -12.37 4.12
CA ARG A 20 9.04 -13.05 4.57
C ARG A 20 10.08 -13.05 3.45
N ARG A 21 9.61 -13.14 2.20
CA ARG A 21 10.46 -13.02 1.02
C ARG A 21 10.94 -11.58 0.89
N HIS A 22 12.20 -11.44 0.51
CA HIS A 22 12.81 -10.12 0.30
C HIS A 22 12.37 -9.54 -1.05
N ILE A 23 11.24 -8.81 -1.03
CA ILE A 23 10.71 -8.08 -2.18
C ILE A 23 10.61 -6.59 -1.87
N LYS A 24 10.76 -5.74 -2.90
CA LYS A 24 10.79 -4.28 -2.74
C LYS A 24 9.43 -3.63 -2.97
N SER A 25 8.59 -4.24 -3.80
CA SER A 25 7.35 -3.64 -4.30
C SER A 25 6.18 -4.60 -4.18
N VAL A 26 4.98 -4.04 -4.02
CA VAL A 26 3.73 -4.81 -3.99
C VAL A 26 3.45 -5.55 -5.29
N LYS A 27 4.03 -5.09 -6.41
CA LYS A 27 3.90 -5.77 -7.71
C LYS A 27 4.59 -7.14 -7.75
N ASP A 28 5.48 -7.39 -6.79
CA ASP A 28 6.26 -8.63 -6.73
C ASP A 28 5.60 -9.66 -5.80
N LEU A 29 4.52 -9.30 -5.09
CA LEU A 29 3.71 -10.22 -4.29
C LEU A 29 3.05 -11.28 -5.18
N THR A 30 3.04 -12.52 -4.71
CA THR A 30 2.20 -13.58 -5.32
C THR A 30 0.75 -13.42 -4.93
N ASP A 31 -0.15 -14.16 -5.58
CA ASP A 31 -1.58 -14.13 -5.28
C ASP A 31 -1.88 -14.66 -3.86
N GLU A 32 -1.16 -15.68 -3.39
CA GLU A 32 -1.27 -16.19 -2.01
C GLU A 32 -0.74 -15.19 -0.99
N GLU A 33 0.34 -14.49 -1.34
CA GLU A 33 0.88 -13.41 -0.53
C GLU A 33 -0.13 -12.26 -0.41
N TRP A 34 -0.80 -11.89 -1.49
CA TRP A 34 -1.89 -10.91 -1.48
C TRP A 34 -3.10 -11.35 -0.66
N ASP A 35 -3.54 -12.60 -0.78
CA ASP A 35 -4.61 -13.14 0.07
C ASP A 35 -4.22 -13.10 1.55
N THR A 36 -2.96 -13.41 1.86
CA THR A 36 -2.43 -13.32 3.23
C THR A 36 -2.38 -11.88 3.71
N VAL A 37 -2.01 -10.90 2.86
CA VAL A 37 -2.08 -9.47 3.19
C VAL A 37 -3.51 -9.07 3.55
N ARG A 38 -4.51 -9.47 2.75
CA ARG A 38 -5.92 -9.19 3.05
C ARG A 38 -6.35 -9.78 4.39
N LYS A 39 -5.97 -11.03 4.69
CA LYS A 39 -6.24 -11.67 5.99
C LYS A 39 -5.60 -10.88 7.13
N PHE A 40 -4.36 -10.41 6.95
CA PHE A 40 -3.65 -9.66 8.00
C PHE A 40 -4.23 -8.25 8.20
N MET A 41 -4.68 -7.57 7.15
CA MET A 41 -5.42 -6.31 7.27
C MET A 41 -6.68 -6.51 8.12
N TYR A 42 -7.45 -7.58 7.86
CA TYR A 42 -8.62 -7.91 8.67
C TYR A 42 -8.26 -8.11 10.15
N ILE A 43 -7.24 -8.93 10.44
CA ILE A 43 -6.78 -9.21 11.80
C ILE A 43 -6.31 -7.92 12.49
N ALA A 44 -5.47 -7.13 11.82
CA ALA A 44 -4.94 -5.87 12.34
C ALA A 44 -6.07 -4.93 12.76
N LYS A 45 -7.05 -4.67 11.90
CA LYS A 45 -8.19 -3.81 12.25
C LYS A 45 -8.97 -4.34 13.45
N LYS A 46 -9.18 -5.65 13.55
CA LYS A 46 -9.94 -6.26 14.66
C LYS A 46 -9.18 -6.21 15.98
N ILE A 47 -7.88 -6.51 15.97
CA ILE A 47 -7.08 -6.51 17.20
C ILE A 47 -6.83 -5.09 17.71
N ILE A 48 -6.57 -4.13 16.81
CA ILE A 48 -6.39 -2.72 17.17
C ILE A 48 -7.66 -2.19 17.83
N ARG A 49 -8.83 -2.42 17.22
CA ARG A 49 -10.11 -2.04 17.82
C ARG A 49 -10.33 -2.70 19.18
N LYS A 50 -9.96 -3.97 19.34
CA LYS A 50 -10.17 -4.69 20.61
C LYS A 50 -9.30 -4.13 21.74
N VAL A 51 -8.07 -3.71 21.44
CA VAL A 51 -7.07 -3.30 22.44
C VAL A 51 -7.13 -1.79 22.72
N HIS A 52 -7.30 -0.98 21.68
CA HIS A 52 -7.21 0.49 21.75
C HIS A 52 -8.54 1.21 21.49
N ASP A 53 -9.64 0.50 21.17
CA ASP A 53 -10.93 1.06 20.71
C ASP A 53 -10.85 2.01 19.50
N LEU A 54 -9.74 1.97 18.76
CA LEU A 54 -9.57 2.70 17.51
C LEU A 54 -10.22 1.95 16.34
N ARG A 55 -11.08 2.62 15.59
CA ARG A 55 -11.91 2.01 14.53
C ARG A 55 -11.46 2.38 13.13
N ASP A 56 -10.88 3.57 13.01
CA ASP A 56 -10.40 4.12 11.76
C ASP A 56 -8.93 3.74 11.58
N ILE A 57 -8.60 3.30 10.37
CA ILE A 57 -7.27 2.76 10.06
C ILE A 57 -6.87 3.16 8.65
N GLN A 58 -5.61 3.55 8.52
CA GLN A 58 -4.94 3.84 7.26
C GLN A 58 -4.02 2.67 6.91
N TYR A 59 -4.21 2.11 5.71
CA TYR A 59 -3.26 1.16 5.14
C TYR A 59 -2.31 1.92 4.22
N VAL A 60 -1.04 2.02 4.61
CA VAL A 60 -0.05 2.83 3.90
C VAL A 60 0.98 1.94 3.26
N ILE A 61 1.12 2.09 1.95
CA ILE A 61 2.12 1.42 1.12
C ILE A 61 2.98 2.53 0.50
N ARG A 62 4.28 2.50 0.76
CA ARG A 62 5.23 3.47 0.21
C ARG A 62 6.16 2.75 -0.75
N ASP A 63 5.72 2.65 -2.01
CA ASP A 63 6.50 2.05 -3.09
C ASP A 63 7.31 3.14 -3.82
N GLY A 64 8.63 3.08 -3.71
CA GLY A 64 9.55 4.08 -4.23
C GLY A 64 10.49 4.63 -3.16
N GLY A 65 10.88 5.90 -3.31
CA GLY A 65 11.92 6.53 -2.48
C GLY A 65 11.43 7.66 -1.59
N MET A 66 12.33 8.63 -1.33
CA MET A 66 12.09 9.76 -0.45
C MET A 66 10.84 10.59 -0.80
N ALA A 67 10.45 10.65 -2.09
CA ALA A 67 9.26 11.39 -2.53
C ALA A 67 7.95 10.87 -1.92
N VAL A 68 7.91 9.60 -1.48
CA VAL A 68 6.78 8.99 -0.77
C VAL A 68 7.07 8.79 0.72
N ASN A 69 8.13 9.39 1.24
CA ASN A 69 8.62 9.24 2.60
C ASN A 69 8.95 7.76 2.96
N SER A 70 9.46 6.99 2.00
CA SER A 70 9.95 5.64 2.26
C SER A 70 11.43 5.68 2.69
N THR A 71 11.69 5.35 3.95
CA THR A 71 13.05 5.27 4.51
C THR A 71 13.66 3.88 4.35
N VAL A 72 12.83 2.83 4.30
CA VAL A 72 13.24 1.44 4.04
C VAL A 72 12.76 1.05 2.64
N GLN A 73 13.69 1.05 1.68
CA GLN A 73 13.34 0.90 0.26
C GLN A 73 13.66 -0.49 -0.30
N ASP A 74 14.47 -1.27 0.42
CA ASP A 74 14.88 -2.60 -0.03
C ASP A 74 13.91 -3.71 0.39
N HIS A 75 12.93 -3.41 1.25
CA HIS A 75 11.94 -4.39 1.69
C HIS A 75 10.55 -3.78 1.88
N LEU A 76 9.56 -4.40 1.23
CA LEU A 76 8.16 -4.03 1.29
C LEU A 76 7.63 -4.18 2.72
N HIS A 77 6.90 -3.18 3.18
CA HIS A 77 6.14 -3.23 4.41
C HIS A 77 4.87 -2.40 4.23
N ILE A 78 3.73 -2.96 4.62
CA ILE A 78 2.44 -2.30 4.55
C ILE A 78 2.08 -1.90 5.97
N HIS A 79 1.97 -0.61 6.24
CA HIS A 79 1.56 -0.13 7.55
C HIS A 79 0.04 -0.23 7.70
N ALA A 80 -0.40 -0.58 8.91
CA ALA A 80 -1.77 -0.53 9.37
C ALA A 80 -1.80 0.43 10.57
N ILE A 81 -2.05 1.70 10.30
CA ILE A 81 -1.92 2.81 11.25
C ILE A 81 -3.33 3.23 11.67
N PRO A 82 -3.75 3.02 12.93
CA PRO A 82 -5.04 3.54 13.37
C PRO A 82 -5.03 5.06 13.44
N SER A 83 -6.20 5.68 13.52
CA SER A 83 -6.32 7.12 13.78
C SER A 83 -7.24 7.35 14.97
N ASP A 84 -6.86 8.31 15.82
CA ASP A 84 -7.66 8.87 16.90
C ASP A 84 -8.23 10.27 16.53
N ALA A 85 -7.59 10.95 15.58
CA ALA A 85 -7.96 12.26 15.08
C ALA A 85 -7.64 12.43 13.57
N PRO A 86 -8.23 13.42 12.88
CA PRO A 86 -8.04 13.62 11.44
C PRO A 86 -6.72 14.31 11.06
N ASP A 87 -5.90 14.73 12.02
CA ASP A 87 -4.70 15.56 11.84
C ASP A 87 -3.38 14.76 11.79
N MET A 88 -3.46 13.42 11.81
CA MET A 88 -2.28 12.57 11.65
C MET A 88 -1.66 12.59 10.24
N THR A 89 -2.33 13.19 9.24
CA THR A 89 -1.82 13.29 7.87
C THR A 89 -2.13 14.64 7.27
N VAL A 90 -1.09 15.32 6.79
CA VAL A 90 -1.20 16.64 6.17
C VAL A 90 -0.94 16.55 4.68
N TRP A 91 -1.96 16.86 3.89
CA TRP A 91 -1.83 17.02 2.44
C TRP A 91 -1.58 18.48 2.09
N ASN A 92 -0.41 18.75 1.53
CA ASN A 92 -0.07 20.10 1.07
C ASN A 92 -0.70 20.38 -0.29
N TYR A 93 -1.38 21.52 -0.41
CA TYR A 93 -1.97 21.96 -1.67
C TYR A 93 -0.93 22.02 -2.80
N ARG A 94 -1.32 21.54 -3.98
CA ARG A 94 -0.53 21.64 -5.21
C ARG A 94 -1.42 22.24 -6.30
N LYS A 95 -0.96 23.34 -6.91
CA LYS A 95 -1.66 23.93 -8.04
C LYS A 95 -1.62 22.94 -9.21
N LEU A 96 -2.79 22.49 -9.66
CA LEU A 96 -2.90 21.55 -10.76
C LEU A 96 -2.59 22.25 -12.09
N LYS A 97 -1.80 21.57 -12.94
CA LYS A 97 -1.57 22.00 -14.32
C LYS A 97 -2.77 21.69 -15.23
N TYR A 98 -3.45 20.58 -14.97
CA TYR A 98 -4.57 20.06 -15.74
C TYR A 98 -5.80 19.90 -14.86
N THR A 99 -6.99 20.15 -15.42
CA THR A 99 -8.26 19.81 -14.80
C THR A 99 -8.44 18.28 -14.70
N PRO A 100 -9.35 17.79 -13.84
CA PRO A 100 -9.65 16.36 -13.76
C PRO A 100 -10.05 15.75 -15.12
N MET A 101 -10.79 16.48 -15.95
CA MET A 101 -11.22 16.01 -17.27
C MET A 101 -10.06 15.92 -18.27
N GLU A 102 -9.17 16.91 -18.28
CA GLU A 102 -7.95 16.87 -19.10
C GLU A 102 -7.03 15.72 -18.68
N ASN A 103 -6.81 15.51 -17.38
CA ASN A 103 -6.04 14.36 -16.89
C ASN A 103 -6.66 13.03 -17.31
N ALA A 104 -7.99 12.89 -17.21
CA ALA A 104 -8.67 11.68 -17.66
C ALA A 104 -8.55 11.47 -19.19
N ALA A 105 -8.53 12.54 -19.99
CA ALA A 105 -8.28 12.46 -21.42
C ALA A 105 -6.83 12.01 -21.70
N LEU A 106 -5.84 12.59 -21.00
CA LEU A 106 -4.43 12.20 -21.12
C LEU A 106 -4.21 10.71 -20.84
N PHE A 107 -4.86 10.15 -19.81
CA PHE A 107 -4.78 8.72 -19.51
C PHE A 107 -5.50 7.85 -20.56
N ARG A 108 -6.66 8.29 -21.07
CA ARG A 108 -7.38 7.57 -22.12
C ARG A 108 -6.59 7.47 -23.42
N LEU A 109 -5.82 8.49 -23.78
CA LEU A 109 -4.91 8.44 -24.93
C LEU A 109 -3.85 7.35 -24.82
N GLN A 110 -3.56 6.85 -23.60
CA GLN A 110 -2.62 5.76 -23.36
C GLN A 110 -3.25 4.36 -23.49
N GLY A 111 -4.46 4.23 -24.04
CA GLY A 111 -5.20 2.95 -24.11
C GLY A 111 -4.38 1.78 -24.67
N LYS A 112 -3.61 2.00 -25.75
CA LYS A 112 -2.70 0.98 -26.29
C LYS A 112 -1.66 0.54 -25.26
N LYS A 113 -1.01 1.50 -24.60
CA LYS A 113 0.02 1.22 -23.58
C LYS A 113 -0.56 0.45 -22.39
N ILE A 114 -1.78 0.78 -21.97
CA ILE A 114 -2.49 0.06 -20.91
C ILE A 114 -2.75 -1.39 -21.33
N SER A 115 -3.23 -1.61 -22.55
CA SER A 115 -3.45 -2.96 -23.10
C SER A 115 -2.16 -3.78 -23.16
N ASP A 116 -1.06 -3.18 -23.64
CA ASP A 116 0.24 -3.84 -23.72
C ASP A 116 0.78 -4.20 -22.33
N LEU A 117 0.59 -3.33 -21.34
CA LEU A 117 0.99 -3.59 -19.95
C LEU A 117 0.16 -4.72 -19.31
N SER A 118 -1.14 -4.81 -19.63
CA SER A 118 -2.00 -5.91 -19.15
C SER A 118 -1.50 -7.26 -19.67
N LYS A 119 -1.24 -7.36 -20.98
CA LYS A 119 -0.69 -8.59 -21.59
C LYS A 119 0.64 -8.97 -20.98
N ARG A 120 1.54 -7.99 -20.81
CA ARG A 120 2.84 -8.22 -20.17
C ARG A 120 2.72 -8.70 -18.74
N PHE A 121 1.74 -8.20 -17.98
CA PHE A 121 1.47 -8.69 -16.63
C PHE A 121 1.05 -10.17 -16.68
N GLU A 122 0.06 -10.50 -17.51
CA GLU A 122 -0.41 -11.89 -17.68
C GLU A 122 0.73 -12.82 -18.12
N GLU A 123 1.58 -12.41 -19.06
CA GLU A 123 2.73 -13.19 -19.51
C GLU A 123 3.78 -13.40 -18.41
N LYS A 124 4.03 -12.37 -17.59
CA LYS A 124 5.05 -12.42 -16.53
C LYS A 124 4.61 -13.25 -15.34
N TYR A 125 3.32 -13.21 -15.00
CA TYR A 125 2.76 -13.82 -13.79
C TYR A 125 1.81 -14.99 -14.08
N LYS A 126 1.70 -15.44 -15.34
CA LYS A 126 1.07 -16.73 -15.65
C LYS A 126 1.78 -17.81 -14.84
N GLU A 127 1.04 -18.46 -13.97
CA GLU A 127 1.50 -19.66 -13.29
C GLU A 127 1.92 -20.68 -14.36
N ASN A 128 3.17 -21.15 -14.28
CA ASN A 128 3.49 -22.44 -14.87
C ASN A 128 2.80 -23.47 -13.97
N GLU A 129 1.60 -23.91 -14.37
CA GLU A 129 0.99 -25.13 -13.81
C GLU A 129 1.97 -26.30 -13.87
#